data_AF-A0AA39HBW1-F1
#
_entry.id   AF-A0AA39HBW1-F1
#
_cell.length_a   1.000
_cell.length_b   1.000
_cell.length_c   1.000
_cell.angle_alpha   90.00
_cell.angle_beta   90.00
_cell.angle_gamma   90.00
#
_symmetry.space_group_name_H-M   'P 1'
#
loop_
_entity.id
_entity.type
_entity.pdbx_description
1 polymer ?
#
loop_
_entity_poly.entity_id
_entity_poly.type
_entity_poly.pdbx_seq_one_letter_code
_entity_poly.pdbx_strand_id
1 'polypeptide(L)'
;MTLSSNDHCLCGVMHVRSGTLLIGVFYLTFGCIATVAEHGRLFAVDLAALAVMVLGACTACGADKNKHQLLMPLMIVLVISNIAFIISVPLLGIFILSPNLFFENKVSESQETEFRQIGVVADFVIFLLLLKGLWFLSTLYECYKYLKHNDSSFDVEMQNSRICR
;
A
#
# COMPACT_ATOMS: atom_id res chain seq x y z
N MET A 1 -10.81 -30.69 7.85
CA MET A 1 -10.84 -29.57 6.89
C MET A 1 -9.83 -29.87 5.79
N THR A 2 -10.29 -30.44 4.69
CA THR A 2 -9.47 -30.62 3.48
C THR A 2 -9.35 -29.25 2.81
N LEU A 3 -8.20 -28.59 2.97
CA LEU A 3 -7.91 -27.36 2.23
C LEU A 3 -7.93 -27.71 0.74
N SER A 4 -8.80 -27.03 0.00
CA SER A 4 -8.89 -27.14 -1.46
C SER A 4 -7.59 -26.64 -2.07
N SER A 5 -7.04 -27.36 -3.05
CA SER A 5 -5.71 -27.16 -3.65
C SER A 5 -5.53 -25.85 -4.46
N ASN A 6 -6.45 -24.88 -4.36
CA ASN A 6 -6.47 -23.67 -5.19
C ASN A 6 -6.30 -22.35 -4.41
N ASP A 7 -5.84 -22.38 -3.16
CA ASP A 7 -5.74 -21.20 -2.28
C ASP A 7 -4.43 -20.40 -2.43
N HIS A 8 -3.68 -20.64 -3.51
CA HIS A 8 -2.38 -20.03 -3.75
C HIS A 8 -2.48 -18.89 -4.77
N CYS A 9 -1.92 -17.72 -4.42
CA CYS A 9 -1.64 -16.64 -5.37
C CYS A 9 -0.12 -16.56 -5.63
N LEU A 10 0.29 -15.80 -6.66
CA LEU A 10 1.68 -15.71 -7.13
C LEU A 10 2.30 -17.08 -7.47
N CYS A 11 1.98 -17.62 -8.66
CA CYS A 11 2.60 -18.85 -9.18
C CYS A 11 2.53 -20.06 -8.24
N GLY A 12 1.56 -20.13 -7.32
CA GLY A 12 1.47 -21.22 -6.35
C GLY A 12 2.32 -21.06 -5.08
N VAL A 13 3.12 -19.98 -4.96
CA VAL A 13 4.19 -19.91 -3.96
C VAL A 13 3.72 -19.32 -2.62
N MET A 14 2.75 -18.41 -2.62
CA MET A 14 2.33 -17.73 -1.40
C MET A 14 0.82 -17.84 -1.16
N HIS A 15 0.44 -18.32 0.01
CA HIS A 15 -0.95 -18.33 0.45
C HIS A 15 -1.44 -16.88 0.60
N VAL A 16 -2.55 -16.58 -0.05
CA VAL A 16 -3.20 -15.25 -0.12
C VAL A 16 -3.24 -14.56 1.26
N ARG A 17 -3.67 -15.33 2.26
CA ARG A 17 -3.78 -14.87 3.66
C ARG A 17 -2.44 -14.44 4.24
N SER A 18 -1.36 -15.18 3.96
CA SER A 18 -0.02 -14.84 4.44
C SER A 18 0.50 -13.56 3.80
N GLY A 19 0.19 -13.33 2.51
CA GLY A 19 0.54 -12.09 1.81
C GLY A 19 -0.16 -10.88 2.43
N THR A 20 -1.48 -10.95 2.62
CA THR A 20 -2.25 -9.86 3.22
C THR A 20 -1.85 -9.60 4.68
N LEU A 21 -1.54 -10.65 5.45
CA LEU A 21 -1.05 -10.51 6.82
C LEU A 21 0.32 -9.85 6.88
N LEU A 22 1.24 -10.24 5.99
CA LEU A 22 2.56 -9.61 5.87
C LEU A 22 2.42 -8.12 5.55
N ILE A 23 1.52 -7.75 4.64
CA ILE A 23 1.22 -6.35 4.32
C ILE A 23 0.69 -5.62 5.56
N GLY A 24 -0.29 -6.20 6.27
CA GLY A 24 -0.85 -5.61 7.49
C GLY A 24 0.22 -5.34 8.55
N VAL A 25 1.10 -6.31 8.80
CA VAL A 25 2.24 -6.17 9.73
C VAL A 25 3.22 -5.11 9.24
N PHE A 26 3.52 -5.06 7.94
CA PHE A 26 4.38 -4.03 7.37
C PHE A 26 3.84 -2.62 7.63
N TYR A 27 2.54 -2.39 7.40
CA TYR A 27 1.90 -1.10 7.67
C TYR A 27 1.86 -0.74 9.15
N LEU A 28 1.64 -1.72 10.04
CA LEU A 28 1.70 -1.52 11.49
C LEU A 28 3.11 -1.10 11.93
N THR A 29 4.13 -1.84 11.52
CA THR A 29 5.52 -1.52 11.87
C THR A 29 5.94 -0.15 11.35
N PHE A 30 5.53 0.20 10.12
CA PHE A 30 5.81 1.51 9.53
C PHE A 30 5.13 2.64 10.31
N GLY A 31 3.85 2.48 10.68
CA GLY A 31 3.13 3.44 11.50
C GLY A 31 3.77 3.65 12.87
N CYS A 32 4.19 2.57 13.54
CA CYS A 32 4.90 2.67 14.82
C CYS A 32 6.23 3.42 14.71
N ILE A 33 7.04 3.11 13.69
CA ILE A 33 8.32 3.82 13.46
C ILE A 33 8.06 5.31 13.20
N ALA A 34 7.06 5.64 12.38
CA ALA A 34 6.71 7.03 12.07
C ALA A 34 6.26 7.81 13.33
N THR A 35 5.42 7.20 14.18
CA THR A 35 4.99 7.83 15.44
C THR A 35 6.15 8.07 16.40
N VAL A 36 7.12 7.14 16.49
CA VAL A 36 8.29 7.30 17.37
C VAL A 36 9.26 8.35 16.82
N ALA A 37 9.47 8.38 15.50
CA ALA A 37 10.43 9.28 14.87
C ALA A 37 10.01 10.76 14.91
N GLU A 38 8.71 11.04 14.81
CA GLU A 38 8.19 12.41 14.67
C GLU A 38 7.42 12.89 15.91
N HIS A 39 7.56 12.19 17.03
CA HIS A 39 6.82 12.48 18.25
C HIS A 39 7.02 13.94 18.70
N GLY A 40 5.92 14.71 18.73
CA GLY A 40 5.92 16.10 19.20
C GLY A 40 6.34 17.16 18.17
N ARG A 41 6.62 16.80 16.91
CA ARG A 41 6.91 17.78 15.84
C ARG A 41 5.66 18.37 15.21
N LEU A 42 4.77 17.53 14.70
CA LEU A 42 3.61 17.95 13.92
C LEU A 42 2.41 17.03 14.20
N PHE A 43 1.35 17.60 14.77
CA PHE A 43 0.10 16.88 15.06
C PHE A 43 -0.48 16.16 13.83
N ALA A 44 -0.33 16.75 12.64
CA ALA A 44 -0.78 16.15 11.39
C ALA A 44 -0.04 14.83 11.05
N VAL A 45 1.25 14.74 11.38
CA VAL A 45 2.07 13.55 11.13
C VAL A 45 1.65 12.42 12.08
N ASP A 46 1.41 12.73 13.35
CA ASP A 46 0.90 11.76 14.33
C ASP A 46 -0.47 11.20 13.92
N LEU A 47 -1.37 12.07 13.45
CA LEU A 47 -2.69 11.66 12.97
C LEU A 47 -2.59 10.76 11.73
N ALA A 48 -1.69 11.09 10.79
CA ALA A 48 -1.43 10.27 9.62
C ALA A 48 -0.85 8.90 10.01
N ALA A 49 0.13 8.86 10.92
CA ALA A 49 0.72 7.62 11.41
C ALA A 49 -0.32 6.73 12.11
N LEU A 50 -1.21 7.32 12.91
CA LEU A 50 -2.33 6.61 13.52
C LEU A 50 -3.28 6.02 12.49
N ALA A 51 -3.65 6.78 11.45
CA ALA A 51 -4.50 6.29 10.37
C ALA A 51 -3.85 5.10 9.64
N VAL A 52 -2.55 5.16 9.38
CA VAL A 52 -1.75 4.07 8.78
C VAL A 52 -1.76 2.82 9.68
N MET A 53 -1.61 2.97 11.00
CA MET A 53 -1.72 1.86 11.93
C MET A 53 -3.11 1.23 11.93
N VAL A 54 -4.18 2.04 11.94
CA VAL A 54 -5.57 1.55 11.88
C VAL A 54 -5.81 0.76 10.59
N LEU A 55 -5.31 1.25 9.44
CA LEU A 55 -5.40 0.52 8.17
C LEU A 55 -4.65 -0.81 8.22
N GLY A 56 -3.45 -0.84 8.81
CA GLY A 56 -2.67 -2.06 9.01
C GLY A 56 -3.41 -3.08 9.88
N ALA A 57 -3.97 -2.63 11.01
CA ALA A 57 -4.77 -3.46 11.91
C ALA A 57 -6.05 -4.00 11.23
N CYS A 58 -6.79 -3.15 10.53
CA CYS A 58 -7.98 -3.55 9.77
C CYS A 58 -7.64 -4.59 8.70
N THR A 59 -6.50 -4.46 8.04
CA THR A 59 -6.03 -5.40 7.02
C THR A 59 -5.67 -6.75 7.63
N ALA A 60 -4.94 -6.76 8.75
CA ALA A 60 -4.60 -7.98 9.46
C ALA A 60 -5.85 -8.70 10.00
N CYS A 61 -6.77 -7.95 10.62
CA CYS A 61 -8.06 -8.47 11.10
C CYS A 61 -8.95 -8.96 9.95
N GLY A 62 -8.94 -8.27 8.81
CA GLY A 62 -9.68 -8.66 7.61
C GLY A 62 -9.16 -9.95 6.99
N ALA A 63 -7.85 -10.12 6.96
CA ALA A 63 -7.19 -11.35 6.52
C ALA A 63 -7.49 -12.53 7.46
N ASP A 64 -7.59 -12.28 8.77
CA ASP A 64 -7.89 -13.33 9.74
C ASP A 64 -9.36 -13.78 9.69
N LYS A 65 -10.29 -12.83 9.53
CA LYS A 65 -11.74 -13.07 9.51
C LYS A 65 -12.31 -13.36 8.12
N ASN A 66 -11.48 -13.44 7.07
CA ASN A 66 -11.89 -13.60 5.67
C ASN A 66 -12.93 -12.57 5.19
N LYS A 67 -12.91 -11.34 5.74
CA LYS A 67 -13.88 -10.29 5.39
C LYS A 67 -13.33 -9.37 4.31
N HIS A 68 -13.71 -9.60 3.05
CA HIS A 68 -13.28 -8.81 1.89
C HIS A 68 -13.59 -7.31 2.03
N GLN A 69 -14.65 -6.93 2.73
CA GLN A 69 -15.04 -5.52 2.95
C GLN A 69 -13.98 -4.72 3.72
N LEU A 70 -13.19 -5.37 4.58
CA LEU A 70 -12.12 -4.70 5.34
C LEU A 70 -10.85 -4.44 4.50
N LEU A 71 -10.72 -5.07 3.33
CA LEU A 71 -9.59 -4.86 2.42
C LEU A 71 -9.83 -3.67 1.47
N MET A 72 -11.08 -3.30 1.19
CA MET A 72 -11.40 -2.20 0.27
C MET A 72 -10.79 -0.84 0.67
N PRO A 73 -10.85 -0.40 1.94
CA PRO A 73 -10.24 0.87 2.33
C PRO A 73 -8.73 0.91 2.06
N LEU A 74 -8.02 -0.19 2.31
CA LEU A 74 -6.59 -0.27 2.04
C LEU A 74 -6.30 -0.18 0.52
N MET A 75 -7.08 -0.87 -0.31
CA MET A 75 -6.93 -0.79 -1.76
C MET A 75 -7.14 0.64 -2.27
N ILE A 76 -8.16 1.35 -1.78
CA ILE A 76 -8.42 2.74 -2.16
C ILE A 76 -7.24 3.64 -1.77
N VAL A 77 -6.72 3.51 -0.55
CA VAL A 77 -5.57 4.28 -0.08
C VAL A 77 -4.32 3.98 -0.92
N LEU A 78 -4.09 2.71 -1.26
CA LEU A 78 -2.98 2.32 -2.14
C LEU A 78 -3.11 2.90 -3.54
N VAL A 79 -4.31 2.90 -4.14
CA VAL A 79 -4.53 3.51 -5.45
C VAL A 79 -4.24 5.01 -5.41
N ILE A 80 -4.78 5.72 -4.43
CA ILE A 80 -4.55 7.17 -4.25
C ILE A 80 -3.05 7.46 -4.06
N SER A 81 -2.38 6.67 -3.22
CA SER A 81 -0.94 6.82 -2.96
C SER A 81 -0.10 6.55 -4.22
N ASN A 82 -0.42 5.52 -5.01
CA ASN A 82 0.28 5.26 -6.26
C ASN A 82 0.08 6.39 -7.28
N ILE A 83 -1.14 6.95 -7.38
CA ILE A 83 -1.41 8.12 -8.24
C ILE A 83 -0.55 9.32 -7.80
N ALA A 84 -0.47 9.58 -6.50
CA ALA A 84 0.39 10.64 -5.97
C ALA A 84 1.87 10.42 -6.32
N PHE A 85 2.37 9.17 -6.22
CA PHE A 85 3.73 8.85 -6.63
C PHE A 85 3.98 9.05 -8.12
N ILE A 86 3.05 8.60 -8.97
CA ILE A 86 3.12 8.78 -10.44
C ILE A 86 3.20 10.27 -10.80
N ILE A 87 2.48 11.15 -10.09
CA ILE A 87 2.53 12.60 -10.32
C ILE A 87 3.84 13.20 -9.76
N SER A 88 4.35 12.68 -8.64
CA SER A 88 5.58 13.21 -8.01
C SER A 88 6.85 12.97 -8.81
N VAL A 89 6.97 11.84 -9.52
CA VAL A 89 8.16 11.49 -10.33
C VAL A 89 8.46 12.55 -11.41
N PRO A 90 7.55 12.93 -12.31
CA PRO A 90 7.84 13.96 -13.31
C PRO A 90 8.08 15.34 -12.68
N LEU A 91 7.44 15.65 -11.55
CA LEU A 91 7.69 16.91 -10.83
C LEU A 91 9.12 16.97 -10.28
N LEU A 92 9.60 15.86 -9.71
CA LEU A 92 10.99 15.74 -9.27
C LEU A 92 11.96 15.76 -10.45
N GLY A 93 11.62 15.12 -11.57
CA GLY A 93 12.40 15.21 -12.80
C GLY A 93 12.56 16.66 -13.30
N ILE A 94 11.47 17.44 -13.31
CA ILE A 94 11.52 18.88 -13.65
C ILE A 94 12.38 19.65 -12.65
N PHE A 95 12.24 19.36 -11.35
CA PHE A 95 13.04 19.99 -10.29
C PHE A 95 14.55 19.70 -10.45
N ILE A 96 14.93 18.47 -10.82
CA ILE A 96 16.32 18.08 -11.06
C ILE A 96 16.87 18.78 -12.31
N LEU A 97 16.08 18.92 -13.38
CA LEU A 97 16.51 19.53 -14.64
C LEU A 97 16.60 21.05 -14.56
N SER A 98 15.76 21.70 -13.76
CA SER A 98 15.65 23.16 -13.70
C SER A 98 15.32 23.65 -12.29
N PRO A 99 16.28 23.57 -11.35
CA PRO A 99 16.07 24.02 -9.97
C PRO A 99 15.75 25.52 -9.88
N ASN A 100 16.22 26.31 -10.85
CA ASN A 100 15.98 27.75 -10.95
C ASN A 100 14.49 28.14 -11.08
N LEU A 101 13.61 27.20 -11.43
CA LEU A 101 12.16 27.46 -11.46
C LEU A 101 11.54 27.56 -10.06
N PHE A 102 12.18 26.94 -9.06
CA PHE A 102 11.66 26.87 -7.69
C PHE A 102 12.43 27.77 -6.72
N PHE A 103 13.71 28.04 -6.99
CA PHE A 103 14.52 28.94 -6.18
C PHE A 103 14.70 30.27 -6.92
N GLU A 104 14.05 31.31 -6.40
CA GLU A 104 14.15 32.68 -6.93
C GLU A 104 15.56 33.28 -6.73
N ASN A 105 16.31 32.74 -5.77
CA ASN A 105 17.71 33.10 -5.52
C ASN A 105 18.67 32.19 -6.28
N LYS A 106 19.71 32.77 -6.88
CA LYS A 106 20.78 32.02 -7.55
C LYS A 106 21.49 31.11 -6.55
N VAL A 107 21.23 29.81 -6.65
CA VAL A 107 21.93 28.77 -5.90
C VAL A 107 23.37 28.71 -6.38
N SER A 108 24.34 28.51 -5.47
CA SER A 108 25.75 28.32 -5.85
C SER A 108 25.91 27.05 -6.70
N GLU A 109 26.79 27.05 -7.70
CA GLU A 109 27.06 25.86 -8.55
C GLU A 109 27.40 24.60 -7.73
N SER A 110 28.08 24.79 -6.59
CA SER A 110 28.40 23.70 -5.66
C SER A 110 27.15 23.04 -5.06
N GLN A 111 26.18 23.85 -4.63
CA GLN A 111 24.91 23.39 -4.06
C GLN A 111 24.00 22.79 -5.12
N GLU A 112 24.01 23.31 -6.35
CA GLU A 112 23.22 22.76 -7.46
C GLU A 112 23.58 21.29 -7.73
N THR A 113 24.87 20.97 -7.70
CA THR A 113 25.35 19.59 -7.90
C THR A 113 24.87 18.66 -6.79
N GLU A 114 24.92 19.11 -5.53
CA GLU A 114 24.43 18.36 -4.38
C GLU A 114 22.92 18.12 -4.46
N PHE A 115 22.13 19.14 -4.80
CA PHE A 115 20.68 19.01 -4.97
C PHE A 115 20.31 18.04 -6.10
N ARG A 116 21.03 18.08 -7.22
CA ARG A 116 20.81 17.13 -8.32
C ARG A 116 21.10 15.69 -7.89
N GLN A 117 22.17 15.45 -7.15
CA GLN A 117 22.50 14.12 -6.64
C GLN A 117 21.44 13.60 -5.67
N ILE A 118 21.04 14.42 -4.68
CA ILE A 118 19.98 14.07 -3.73
C ILE A 118 18.66 13.83 -4.47
N GLY A 119 18.33 14.66 -5.45
CA GLY A 119 17.13 14.52 -6.27
C GLY A 119 17.09 13.21 -7.04
N VAL A 120 18.18 12.82 -7.70
CA VAL A 120 18.27 11.54 -8.44
C VAL A 120 18.11 10.35 -7.49
N VAL A 121 18.75 10.39 -6.31
CA VAL A 121 18.60 9.33 -5.30
C VAL A 121 17.15 9.26 -4.81
N ALA A 122 16.53 10.41 -4.51
CA ALA A 122 15.15 10.48 -4.06
C ALA A 122 14.16 9.97 -5.14
N ASP A 123 14.36 10.34 -6.40
CA ASP A 123 13.53 9.89 -7.53
C ASP A 123 13.63 8.36 -7.72
N PHE A 124 14.84 7.81 -7.64
CA PHE A 124 15.05 6.37 -7.69
C PHE A 124 14.35 5.63 -6.53
N VAL A 125 14.42 6.17 -5.30
CA VAL A 125 13.74 5.60 -4.14
C VAL A 125 12.21 5.66 -4.34
N ILE A 126 11.67 6.77 -4.82
CA ILE A 126 10.23 6.92 -5.10
C ILE A 126 9.79 5.93 -6.18
N PHE A 127 10.60 5.73 -7.22
CA PHE A 127 10.32 4.74 -8.25
C PHE A 127 10.25 3.31 -7.68
N LEU A 128 11.18 2.92 -6.80
CA LEU A 128 11.12 1.62 -6.11
C LEU A 128 9.87 1.49 -5.23
N LEU A 129 9.49 2.56 -4.52
CA LEU A 129 8.27 2.58 -3.70
C LEU A 129 7.01 2.43 -4.55
N LEU A 130 6.98 3.03 -5.75
CA LEU A 130 5.90 2.88 -6.72
C LEU A 130 5.81 1.44 -7.23
N LEU A 131 6.92 0.82 -7.62
CA LEU A 131 6.92 -0.59 -8.05
C LEU A 131 6.40 -1.51 -6.95
N LYS A 132 6.85 -1.29 -5.71
CA LYS A 132 6.37 -2.02 -4.54
C LYS A 132 4.87 -1.79 -4.31
N GLY A 133 4.39 -0.55 -4.45
CA GLY A 133 2.99 -0.17 -4.32
C GLY A 133 2.10 -0.86 -5.35
N LEU A 134 2.52 -0.91 -6.61
CA LEU A 134 1.82 -1.61 -7.69
C LEU A 134 1.78 -3.12 -7.45
N TRP A 135 2.89 -3.70 -7.00
CA TRP A 135 2.96 -5.12 -6.66
C TRP A 135 2.01 -5.49 -5.52
N PHE A 136 1.95 -4.66 -4.47
CA PHE A 136 0.99 -4.83 -3.39
C PHE A 136 -0.45 -4.69 -3.84
N LEU A 137 -0.74 -3.69 -4.68
CA LEU A 137 -2.09 -3.46 -5.20
C LEU A 137 -2.56 -4.66 -6.03
N SER A 138 -1.70 -5.19 -6.90
CA SER A 138 -1.99 -6.40 -7.68
C SER A 138 -2.25 -7.61 -6.77
N THR A 139 -1.41 -7.82 -5.76
CA THR A 139 -1.59 -8.91 -4.80
C THR A 139 -2.91 -8.79 -4.05
N LEU A 140 -3.22 -7.60 -3.50
CA LEU A 140 -4.48 -7.35 -2.78
C LEU A 140 -5.71 -7.49 -3.67
N TYR A 141 -5.61 -7.09 -4.94
CA TYR A 141 -6.69 -7.24 -5.91
C TYR A 141 -7.01 -8.71 -6.16
N GLU A 142 -6.01 -9.57 -6.35
CA GLU A 142 -6.21 -11.01 -6.47
C GLU A 142 -6.79 -11.61 -5.17
N CYS A 143 -6.31 -11.19 -3.99
CA CYS A 143 -6.89 -11.59 -2.71
C CYS A 143 -8.38 -11.23 -2.63
N TYR A 144 -8.72 -10.00 -3.01
CA TYR A 144 -10.09 -9.48 -2.98
C TYR A 144 -10.97 -10.26 -3.95
N LYS A 145 -10.50 -10.52 -5.17
CA LYS A 145 -11.22 -11.29 -6.19
C LYS A 145 -11.50 -12.71 -5.71
N TYR A 146 -10.51 -13.37 -5.11
CA TYR A 146 -10.64 -14.72 -4.54
C TYR A 146 -11.69 -14.76 -3.40
N LEU A 147 -11.58 -13.84 -2.43
CA LEU A 147 -12.53 -13.78 -1.31
C LEU A 147 -13.96 -13.47 -1.77
N LYS A 148 -14.12 -12.56 -2.73
CA LYS A 148 -15.43 -12.22 -3.30
C LYS A 148 -16.09 -13.41 -4.00
N HIS A 149 -15.30 -14.23 -4.71
CA HIS A 149 -15.81 -15.42 -5.37
C HIS A 149 -16.31 -16.46 -4.35
N ASN A 150 -15.54 -16.70 -3.28
CA ASN A 150 -15.92 -17.66 -2.24
C ASN A 150 -17.20 -17.24 -1.49
N ASP A 151 -17.36 -15.95 -1.19
CA ASP A 151 -18.57 -15.43 -0.53
C ASP A 151 -19.83 -15.71 -1.36
N SER A 152 -19.75 -15.44 -2.68
CA SER A 152 -20.87 -15.71 -3.59
C SER A 152 -21.24 -17.19 -3.72
N SER A 153 -20.25 -18.09 -3.62
CA SER A 153 -20.51 -19.54 -3.65
C SER A 153 -21.22 -20.03 -2.38
N PHE A 154 -20.88 -19.44 -1.23
CA PHE A 154 -21.49 -19.77 0.06
C PHE A 154 -22.96 -19.35 0.13
N ASP A 155 -23.29 -18.18 -0.44
CA ASP A 155 -24.67 -17.69 -0.51
C ASP A 155 -25.57 -18.62 -1.36
N VAL A 156 -25.04 -19.12 -2.47
CA VAL A 156 -25.77 -20.06 -3.35
C VAL A 156 -26.01 -21.39 -2.65
N GLU A 157 -25.03 -21.93 -1.93
CA GLU A 157 -25.17 -23.18 -1.18
C GLU A 157 -26.17 -23.02 -0.01
N MET A 158 -26.14 -21.87 0.68
CA MET A 158 -27.13 -21.55 1.71
C MET A 158 -28.55 -21.42 1.13
N GLN A 159 -28.71 -20.83 -0.06
CA GLN A 159 -30.01 -20.76 -0.73
C GLN A 159 -30.52 -22.15 -1.13
N ASN A 160 -29.67 -23.01 -1.71
CA ASN A 160 -30.05 -24.38 -2.06
C ASN A 160 -30.46 -25.20 -0.82
N SER A 161 -29.79 -25.02 0.32
CA SER A 161 -30.15 -25.72 1.57
C SER A 161 -31.53 -25.34 2.12
N ARG A 162 -32.03 -24.12 1.83
CA ARG A 162 -33.36 -23.67 2.24
C ARG A 162 -34.48 -24.19 1.34
N ILE A 163 -34.18 -24.50 0.08
CA ILE A 163 -35.15 -25.05 -0.88
C ILE A 163 -35.44 -26.55 -0.59
N CYS A 164 -34.52 -27.24 0.11
CA CYS A 164 -34.68 -28.65 0.49
C CYS A 164 -35.35 -28.89 1.86
N ARG A 165 -35.99 -27.88 2.47
CA ARG A 165 -36.84 -28.02 3.67
C ARG A 165 -38.26 -27.59 3.38
#